data_AF-A0A014MVD8-F1
#
_entry.id   AF-A0A014MVD8-F1
#
_cell.length_a   1.000
_cell.length_b   1.000
_cell.length_c   1.000
_cell.angle_alpha   90.00
_cell.angle_beta   90.00
_cell.angle_gamma   90.00
#
_symmetry.space_group_name_H-M   'P 1'
#
loop_
_entity.id
_entity.type
_entity.pdbx_description
1 polymer ?
#
loop_
_entity_poly.entity_id
_entity_poly.type
_entity_poly.pdbx_seq_one_letter_code
_entity_poly.pdbx_strand_id
1 'polypeptide(L)'
;MPVPPMFDAVSTWRRTGPWPPAGSHQATQAILSCSEQYTQERTFAMREELKSYYFSKSQEHDHRGEELTEEGKLEGYQALCREVRIPPSHSMSECKKHLKNTLVNIVDLIDARRRSKEVKVWHDFEAFRDYTLKDEHRIDMGEAKKDGGYLASLLQYLGHR
;
A
#
# COMPACT_ATOMS: atom_id res chain seq x y z
N MET A 1 16.31 -8.22 4.73
CA MET A 1 16.28 -9.04 3.49
C MET A 1 15.81 -8.14 2.37
N PRO A 2 16.64 -7.81 1.38
CA PRO A 2 16.16 -7.06 0.22
C PRO A 2 15.21 -7.97 -0.58
N VAL A 3 14.00 -7.49 -0.86
CA VAL A 3 13.10 -8.11 -1.83
C VAL A 3 13.81 -8.11 -3.19
N PRO A 4 14.09 -9.27 -3.79
CA PRO A 4 14.75 -9.29 -5.09
C PRO A 4 13.81 -8.67 -6.14
N PRO A 5 14.34 -7.94 -7.14
CA PRO A 5 13.54 -7.54 -8.29
C PRO A 5 13.03 -8.81 -8.98
N MET A 6 11.72 -8.91 -9.14
CA MET A 6 11.01 -10.09 -9.63
C MET A 6 11.21 -10.35 -11.14
N PHE A 7 12.38 -10.03 -11.69
CA PHE A 7 12.80 -10.50 -13.01
C PHE A 7 12.91 -12.04 -13.06
N ASP A 8 12.86 -12.72 -11.91
CA ASP A 8 12.96 -14.18 -11.80
C ASP A 8 11.64 -14.97 -11.77
N ALA A 9 10.49 -14.32 -11.93
CA ALA A 9 9.26 -15.06 -12.26
C ALA A 9 9.37 -15.71 -13.67
N VAL A 10 10.13 -15.11 -14.59
CA VAL A 10 10.48 -15.75 -15.89
C VAL A 10 11.51 -16.87 -15.71
N SER A 11 12.37 -16.80 -14.69
CA SER A 11 13.48 -17.74 -14.50
C SER A 11 13.09 -19.02 -13.77
N THR A 12 12.12 -18.96 -12.87
CA THR A 12 11.66 -20.11 -12.07
C THR A 12 10.60 -20.96 -12.77
N TRP A 13 9.82 -20.38 -13.70
CA TRP A 13 8.89 -21.11 -14.56
C TRP A 13 9.54 -21.77 -15.79
N ARG A 14 10.86 -21.57 -15.99
CA ARG A 14 11.64 -22.07 -17.14
C ARG A 14 11.79 -23.60 -17.20
N ARG A 15 11.13 -24.38 -16.34
CA ARG A 15 11.46 -25.80 -16.13
C ARG A 15 10.35 -26.82 -16.45
N THR A 16 9.08 -26.46 -16.68
CA THR A 16 8.02 -27.50 -16.80
C THR A 16 6.88 -27.30 -17.82
N GLY A 17 6.92 -26.34 -18.76
CA GLY A 17 5.88 -26.30 -19.81
C GLY A 17 6.22 -25.48 -21.06
N PRO A 18 5.67 -25.83 -22.24
CA PRO A 18 5.86 -25.05 -23.47
C PRO A 18 5.13 -23.70 -23.37
N TRP A 19 5.86 -22.63 -23.70
CA TRP A 19 5.31 -21.28 -23.78
C TRP A 19 4.22 -21.21 -24.85
N PRO A 20 3.04 -20.59 -24.58
CA PRO A 20 2.06 -20.35 -25.63
C PRO A 20 2.67 -19.44 -26.71
N PRO A 21 2.39 -19.67 -28.00
CA PRO A 21 3.00 -18.87 -29.07
C PRO A 21 2.74 -17.37 -28.86
N ALA A 22 3.78 -16.57 -29.09
CA ALA A 22 3.72 -15.12 -28.94
C ALA A 22 2.57 -14.54 -29.78
N GLY A 23 1.70 -13.73 -29.16
CA GLY A 23 0.52 -13.17 -29.82
C GLY A 23 -0.76 -14.01 -29.73
N SER A 24 -0.75 -15.15 -29.03
CA SER A 24 -1.97 -15.92 -28.76
C SER A 24 -2.81 -15.33 -27.62
N HIS A 25 -4.12 -15.52 -27.67
CA HIS A 25 -5.04 -15.12 -26.58
C HIS A 25 -4.64 -15.67 -25.22
N GLN A 26 -4.08 -16.88 -25.17
CA GLN A 26 -3.62 -17.52 -23.93
C GLN A 26 -2.35 -16.82 -23.37
N ALA A 27 -1.43 -16.38 -24.23
CA ALA A 27 -0.28 -15.59 -23.80
C ALA A 27 -0.71 -14.22 -23.24
N THR A 28 -1.66 -13.54 -23.90
CA THR A 28 -2.21 -12.26 -23.40
C THR A 28 -2.92 -12.43 -22.07
N GLN A 29 -3.73 -13.48 -21.91
CA GLN A 29 -4.40 -13.79 -20.63
C GLN A 29 -3.39 -14.06 -19.50
N ALA A 30 -2.33 -14.83 -19.78
CA ALA A 30 -1.29 -15.13 -18.80
C ALA A 30 -0.50 -13.89 -18.36
N ILE A 31 -0.21 -12.96 -19.29
CA ILE A 31 0.46 -11.68 -18.97
C ILE A 31 -0.43 -10.81 -18.08
N LEU A 32 -1.71 -10.70 -18.41
CA LEU A 32 -2.68 -9.93 -17.60
C LEU A 32 -2.81 -10.51 -16.20
N SER A 33 -2.99 -11.82 -16.06
CA SER A 33 -3.11 -12.47 -14.75
C SER A 33 -1.85 -12.29 -13.91
N CYS A 34 -0.66 -12.39 -14.52
CA CYS A 34 0.60 -12.19 -13.81
C CYS A 34 0.76 -10.72 -13.35
N SER A 35 0.39 -9.75 -14.17
CA SER A 35 0.41 -8.33 -13.81
C SER A 35 -0.57 -8.00 -12.67
N GLU A 36 -1.75 -8.61 -12.67
CA GLU A 36 -2.74 -8.46 -11.61
C GLU A 36 -2.24 -9.04 -10.29
N GLN A 37 -1.71 -10.28 -10.32
CA GLN A 37 -1.12 -10.95 -9.15
C GLN A 37 0.02 -10.12 -8.56
N TYR A 38 0.92 -9.60 -9.40
CA TYR A 38 2.02 -8.74 -8.96
C TYR A 38 1.51 -7.49 -8.23
N THR A 39 0.47 -6.83 -8.77
CA THR A 39 -0.11 -5.63 -8.16
C THR A 39 -0.77 -5.94 -6.82
N GLN A 40 -1.42 -7.11 -6.71
CA GLN A 40 -2.03 -7.60 -5.47
C GLN A 40 -0.98 -7.92 -4.41
N GLU A 41 0.02 -8.74 -4.73
CA GLU A 41 1.11 -9.13 -3.83
C GLU A 41 1.89 -7.92 -3.32
N ARG A 42 2.18 -6.96 -4.22
CA ARG A 42 2.82 -5.71 -3.85
C ARG A 42 1.99 -4.91 -2.86
N THR A 43 0.69 -4.75 -3.12
CA THR A 43 -0.22 -4.01 -2.23
C THR A 43 -0.38 -4.72 -0.89
N PHE A 44 -0.42 -6.06 -0.89
CA PHE A 44 -0.42 -6.87 0.32
C PHE A 44 0.82 -6.61 1.18
N ALA A 45 2.02 -6.68 0.59
CA ALA A 45 3.28 -6.42 1.30
C ALA A 45 3.31 -5.00 1.89
N MET A 46 2.83 -4.00 1.13
CA MET A 46 2.74 -2.63 1.61
C MET A 46 1.77 -2.46 2.78
N ARG A 47 0.63 -3.17 2.78
CA ARG A 47 -0.32 -3.18 3.90
C ARG A 47 0.33 -3.74 5.16
N GLU A 48 1.00 -4.88 5.04
CA GLU A 48 1.66 -5.53 6.17
C GLU A 48 2.80 -4.68 6.74
N GLU A 49 3.55 -3.98 5.90
CA GLU A 49 4.55 -3.01 6.37
C GLU A 49 3.93 -1.82 7.10
N LEU A 50 2.87 -1.22 6.53
CA LEU A 50 2.16 -0.13 7.18
C LEU A 50 1.64 -0.56 8.57
N LYS A 51 1.03 -1.75 8.65
CA LYS A 51 0.59 -2.34 9.91
C LYS A 51 1.75 -2.53 10.88
N SER A 52 2.86 -3.09 10.41
CA SER A 52 4.06 -3.33 11.20
C SER A 52 4.70 -2.04 11.74
N TYR A 53 4.60 -0.90 11.04
CA TYR A 53 5.19 0.35 11.52
C TYR A 53 4.27 1.16 12.44
N TYR A 54 2.98 1.24 12.12
CA TYR A 54 2.08 2.19 12.77
C TYR A 54 1.06 1.52 13.69
N PHE A 55 0.74 0.26 13.45
CA PHE A 55 -0.33 -0.46 14.12
C PHE A 55 0.21 -1.67 14.89
N SER A 56 1.45 -1.57 15.38
CA SER A 56 2.18 -2.70 15.98
C SER A 56 2.63 -2.49 17.43
N LYS A 57 2.35 -1.34 18.06
CA LYS A 57 2.60 -1.20 19.51
C LYS A 57 1.67 -2.13 20.32
N SER A 58 2.05 -2.72 21.44
CA SER A 58 3.30 -3.33 21.96
C SER A 58 2.92 -3.89 23.33
N GLN A 59 2.85 -5.23 23.43
CA GLN A 59 2.99 -6.07 24.64
C GLN A 59 1.94 -5.93 25.76
N GLU A 60 0.99 -6.87 25.85
CA GLU A 60 0.98 -7.90 26.91
C GLU A 60 0.38 -9.20 26.34
N HIS A 61 0.84 -10.30 26.88
CA HIS A 61 0.72 -11.65 26.37
C HIS A 61 -0.68 -12.21 26.66
N ASP A 62 -1.60 -12.23 25.68
CA ASP A 62 -2.65 -13.26 25.68
C ASP A 62 -2.69 -13.97 24.32
N HIS A 63 -2.52 -15.29 24.38
CA HIS A 63 -2.43 -16.17 23.23
C HIS A 63 -3.83 -16.37 22.62
N ARG A 64 -4.38 -15.37 21.92
CA ARG A 64 -5.53 -15.62 21.03
C ARG A 64 -5.76 -14.52 19.98
N GLY A 65 -4.92 -14.47 18.94
CA GLY A 65 -5.27 -13.84 17.66
C GLY A 65 -5.83 -12.42 17.76
N GLU A 66 -5.08 -11.53 18.43
CA GLU A 66 -5.57 -10.23 18.91
C GLU A 66 -5.83 -9.22 17.77
N GLU A 67 -7.09 -8.82 17.63
CA GLU A 67 -7.46 -7.59 16.93
C GLU A 67 -6.93 -6.39 17.74
N LEU A 68 -6.32 -5.40 17.10
CA LEU A 68 -5.83 -4.20 17.79
C LEU A 68 -6.96 -3.51 18.56
N THR A 69 -6.68 -3.07 19.78
CA THR A 69 -7.62 -2.24 20.54
C THR A 69 -7.89 -0.93 19.83
N GLU A 70 -9.01 -0.28 20.12
CA GLU A 70 -9.38 0.99 19.51
C GLU A 70 -8.34 2.09 19.86
N GLU A 71 -7.74 2.03 21.05
CA GLU A 71 -6.65 2.91 21.47
C GLU A 71 -5.40 2.67 20.61
N GLY A 72 -5.02 1.41 20.38
CA GLY A 72 -3.89 1.06 19.52
C GLY A 72 -4.11 1.50 18.06
N LYS A 73 -5.34 1.35 17.55
CA LYS A 73 -5.72 1.86 16.23
C LYS A 73 -5.61 3.40 16.19
N LEU A 74 -6.10 4.10 17.21
CA LEU A 74 -5.99 5.56 17.32
C LEU A 74 -4.53 6.02 17.34
N GLU A 75 -3.68 5.41 18.16
CA GLU A 75 -2.25 5.72 18.21
C GLU A 75 -1.59 5.58 16.84
N GLY A 76 -1.92 4.52 16.10
CA GLY A 76 -1.41 4.30 14.75
C GLY A 76 -1.85 5.38 13.76
N TYR A 77 -3.13 5.79 13.80
CA TYR A 77 -3.59 6.91 12.97
C TYR A 77 -2.95 8.23 13.36
N GLN A 78 -2.73 8.50 14.65
CA GLN A 78 -2.00 9.69 15.09
C GLN A 78 -0.54 9.67 14.63
N ALA A 79 0.11 8.50 14.66
CA ALA A 79 1.47 8.36 14.14
C ALA A 79 1.54 8.64 12.63
N LEU A 80 0.58 8.12 11.85
CA LEU A 80 0.46 8.44 10.42
C LEU A 80 0.26 9.94 10.17
N CYS A 81 -0.59 10.61 10.97
CA CYS A 81 -0.78 12.05 10.90
C CYS A 81 0.57 12.80 11.08
N ARG A 82 1.35 12.41 12.10
CA ARG A 82 2.68 13.00 12.34
C ARG A 82 3.65 12.75 11.18
N GLU A 83 3.64 11.54 10.62
CA GLU A 83 4.51 11.15 9.50
C GLU A 83 4.27 12.04 8.27
N VAL A 84 3.00 12.36 7.97
CA VAL A 84 2.63 13.26 6.86
C VAL A 84 2.51 14.72 7.29
N ARG A 85 3.03 15.07 8.48
CA ARG A 85 3.12 16.43 9.04
C ARG A 85 1.79 17.17 9.20
N ILE A 86 0.73 16.44 9.50
CA ILE A 86 -0.55 17.02 9.89
C ILE A 86 -0.76 16.86 11.41
N PRO A 87 -1.45 17.80 12.08
CA PRO A 87 -1.77 17.65 13.48
C PRO A 87 -2.61 16.39 13.75
N PRO A 88 -2.19 15.51 14.67
CA PRO A 88 -3.01 14.37 15.08
C PRO A 88 -4.24 14.85 15.86
N SER A 89 -5.34 14.10 15.76
CA SER A 89 -6.54 14.31 16.57
C SER A 89 -6.68 13.22 17.65
N HIS A 90 -7.52 13.48 18.65
CA HIS A 90 -7.96 12.51 19.65
C HIS A 90 -9.04 11.55 19.12
N SER A 91 -9.52 11.73 17.88
CA SER A 91 -10.50 10.86 17.23
C SER A 91 -9.93 10.16 16.01
N MET A 92 -10.23 8.87 15.88
CA MET A 92 -9.87 8.08 14.69
C MET A 92 -10.54 8.62 13.43
N SER A 93 -11.80 9.04 13.51
CA SER A 93 -12.54 9.54 12.34
C SER A 93 -11.93 10.84 11.81
N GLU A 94 -11.47 11.71 12.70
CA GLU A 94 -10.80 12.96 12.34
C GLU A 94 -9.40 12.71 11.76
N CYS A 95 -8.60 11.82 12.36
CA CYS A 95 -7.31 11.43 11.78
C CYS A 95 -7.48 10.85 10.38
N LYS A 96 -8.42 9.91 10.20
CA LYS A 96 -8.73 9.32 8.88
C LYS A 96 -9.15 10.39 7.87
N LYS A 97 -9.98 11.37 8.29
CA LYS A 97 -10.40 12.48 7.44
C LYS A 97 -9.23 13.37 7.03
N HIS A 98 -8.35 13.73 7.96
CA HIS A 98 -7.18 14.55 7.64
C HIS A 98 -6.22 13.81 6.69
N LEU A 99 -5.97 12.53 6.94
CA LEU A 99 -5.17 11.67 6.06
C LEU A 99 -5.79 11.59 4.65
N LYS A 100 -7.12 11.42 4.57
CA LYS A 100 -7.85 11.39 3.30
C LYS A 100 -7.77 12.70 2.52
N ASN A 101 -7.66 13.84 3.21
CA ASN A 101 -7.53 15.15 2.59
C ASN A 101 -6.07 15.51 2.26
N THR A 102 -5.11 14.71 2.70
CA THR A 102 -3.69 14.92 2.44
C THR A 102 -3.30 14.17 1.16
N LEU A 103 -2.76 14.90 0.17
CA LEU A 103 -2.32 14.30 -1.08
C LEU A 103 -0.97 13.62 -0.89
N VAL A 104 -1.01 12.38 -0.40
CA VAL A 104 0.15 11.51 -0.20
C VAL A 104 0.00 10.24 -1.01
N ASN A 105 1.08 9.83 -1.67
CA ASN A 105 1.11 8.56 -2.37
C ASN A 105 1.53 7.46 -1.38
N ILE A 106 0.80 6.35 -1.35
CA ILE A 106 1.03 5.26 -0.37
C ILE A 106 2.38 4.56 -0.62
N VAL A 107 2.84 4.48 -1.88
CA VAL A 107 4.17 3.97 -2.23
C VAL A 107 5.24 4.88 -1.66
N ASP A 108 5.12 6.20 -1.90
CA ASP A 108 6.06 7.18 -1.39
C ASP A 108 6.13 7.17 0.15
N LEU A 109 4.99 7.00 0.84
CA LEU A 109 4.93 6.90 2.30
C LEU A 109 5.73 5.71 2.82
N ILE A 110 5.53 4.52 2.25
CA ILE A 110 6.25 3.31 2.67
C ILE A 110 7.74 3.42 2.32
N ASP A 111 8.07 3.92 1.13
CA ASP A 111 9.47 4.06 0.70
C ASP A 111 10.23 5.15 1.44
N ALA A 112 9.55 6.22 1.87
CA ALA A 112 10.10 7.22 2.78
C ALA A 112 10.42 6.57 4.13
N ARG A 113 9.49 5.78 4.68
CA ARG A 113 9.69 5.06 5.94
C ARG A 113 10.86 4.08 5.88
N ARG A 114 10.92 3.24 4.83
CA ARG A 114 12.03 2.28 4.59
C ARG A 114 13.40 2.94 4.51
N ARG A 115 13.46 4.16 3.96
CA ARG A 115 14.71 4.92 3.76
C ARG A 115 14.97 5.96 4.85
N SER A 116 14.11 6.03 5.87
CA SER A 116 14.13 7.08 6.90
C SER A 116 14.20 8.49 6.30
N LYS A 117 13.43 8.71 5.23
CA LYS A 117 13.29 10.00 4.54
C LYS A 117 11.95 10.62 4.88
N GLU A 118 11.85 11.90 4.60
CA GLU A 118 10.60 12.65 4.74
C GLU A 118 9.62 12.26 3.64
N VAL A 119 8.33 12.14 4.01
CA VAL A 119 7.26 11.83 3.07
C VAL A 119 6.95 13.04 2.19
N LYS A 120 6.78 12.79 0.88
CA LYS A 120 6.33 13.80 -0.06
C LYS A 120 4.83 14.04 0.10
N VAL A 121 4.48 15.23 0.58
CA VAL A 121 3.09 15.73 0.59
C VAL A 121 2.91 16.67 -0.61
N TRP A 122 1.91 16.36 -1.44
CA TRP A 122 1.62 17.11 -2.65
C TRP A 122 0.65 18.25 -2.37
N HIS A 123 0.80 19.36 -3.09
CA HIS A 123 -0.08 20.52 -2.99
C HIS A 123 -0.91 20.74 -4.26
N ASP A 124 -0.50 20.11 -5.37
CA ASP A 124 -1.16 20.16 -6.66
C ASP A 124 -1.80 18.79 -6.94
N PHE A 125 -3.12 18.78 -7.11
CA PHE A 125 -3.87 17.55 -7.35
C PHE A 125 -3.62 16.95 -8.72
N GLU A 126 -3.44 17.77 -9.76
CA GLU A 126 -3.21 17.29 -11.13
C GLU A 126 -1.84 16.64 -11.24
N ALA A 127 -0.80 17.28 -10.71
CA ALA A 127 0.54 16.70 -10.64
C ALA A 127 0.58 15.43 -9.79
N PHE A 128 -0.16 15.40 -8.67
CA PHE A 128 -0.30 14.21 -7.83
C PHE A 128 -1.00 13.07 -8.55
N ARG A 129 -2.07 13.37 -9.30
CA ARG A 129 -2.81 12.41 -10.11
C ARG A 129 -1.92 11.81 -11.19
N ASP A 130 -1.27 12.65 -11.98
CA ASP A 130 -0.42 12.22 -13.09
C ASP A 130 0.77 11.39 -12.60
N TYR A 131 1.31 11.71 -11.42
CA TYR A 131 2.33 10.90 -10.76
C TYR A 131 1.79 9.55 -10.29
N THR A 132 0.66 9.54 -9.58
CA THR A 132 0.09 8.34 -8.95
C THR A 132 -0.48 7.35 -9.97
N LEU A 133 -0.89 7.81 -11.15
CA LEU A 133 -1.43 6.96 -12.21
C LEU A 133 -0.36 6.18 -12.99
N LYS A 134 0.93 6.42 -12.75
CA LYS A 134 2.03 5.59 -13.31
C LYS A 134 2.05 4.22 -12.64
N ASP A 135 2.33 3.17 -13.41
CA ASP A 135 2.24 1.78 -12.95
C ASP A 135 3.04 1.52 -11.67
N GLU A 136 4.23 2.10 -11.51
CA GLU A 136 5.03 1.94 -10.29
C GLU A 136 4.44 2.63 -9.04
N HIS A 137 3.52 3.58 -9.18
CA HIS A 137 2.97 4.37 -8.07
C HIS A 137 1.52 4.02 -7.71
N ARG A 138 0.92 3.06 -8.43
CA ARG A 138 -0.44 2.57 -8.18
C ARG A 138 -0.45 1.47 -7.13
N ILE A 139 -1.60 1.32 -6.49
CA ILE A 139 -1.90 0.17 -5.64
C ILE A 139 -3.26 -0.43 -6.03
N ASP A 140 -3.45 -1.71 -5.75
CA ASP A 140 -4.74 -2.37 -5.95
C ASP A 140 -5.74 -1.87 -4.91
N MET A 141 -6.87 -1.30 -5.38
CA MET A 141 -7.88 -0.73 -4.49
C MET A 141 -8.61 -1.81 -3.67
N GLY A 142 -8.80 -3.01 -4.24
CA GLY A 142 -9.46 -4.12 -3.56
C GLY A 142 -8.64 -4.57 -2.36
N GLU A 143 -7.35 -4.83 -2.58
CA GLU A 143 -6.37 -5.12 -1.55
C GLU A 143 -6.29 -3.97 -0.53
N ALA A 144 -6.14 -2.72 -0.95
CA ALA A 144 -6.00 -1.60 -0.02
C ALA A 144 -7.18 -1.44 0.98
N LYS A 145 -8.37 -1.95 0.64
CA LYS A 145 -9.56 -1.94 1.51
C LYS A 145 -9.67 -3.16 2.44
N LYS A 146 -8.91 -4.23 2.20
CA LYS A 146 -8.92 -5.43 3.05
C LYS A 146 -8.36 -5.15 4.43
N ASP A 147 -8.66 -6.07 5.35
CA ASP A 147 -8.03 -6.17 6.67
C ASP A 147 -8.11 -4.84 7.46
N GLY A 148 -9.33 -4.43 7.80
CA GLY A 148 -9.58 -3.18 8.54
C GLY A 148 -9.40 -1.89 7.74
N GLY A 149 -8.97 -1.97 6.47
CA GLY A 149 -8.86 -0.81 5.58
C GLY A 149 -7.80 0.20 6.01
N TYR A 150 -6.70 -0.25 6.62
CA TYR A 150 -5.61 0.63 7.08
C TYR A 150 -5.04 1.52 5.96
N LEU A 151 -4.95 1.00 4.73
CA LEU A 151 -4.55 1.79 3.56
C LEU A 151 -5.68 2.67 3.00
N ALA A 152 -6.95 2.35 3.28
CA ALA A 152 -8.09 3.04 2.68
C ALA A 152 -8.22 4.52 3.10
N SER A 153 -7.68 4.84 4.29
CA SER A 153 -7.61 6.21 4.82
C SER A 153 -6.62 7.09 4.05
N LEU A 154 -5.66 6.47 3.35
CA LEU A 154 -4.64 7.14 2.52
C LEU A 154 -4.97 7.10 1.02
N LEU A 155 -5.90 6.21 0.61
CA LEU A 155 -6.31 6.09 -0.80
C LEU A 155 -6.90 7.41 -1.29
N GLN A 156 -6.49 7.85 -2.47
CA GLN A 156 -7.07 9.02 -3.13
C GLN A 156 -7.98 8.58 -4.29
N TYR A 157 -9.11 9.28 -4.46
CA TYR A 157 -9.94 9.11 -5.65
C TYR A 157 -9.41 10.03 -6.74
N LEU A 158 -8.94 9.43 -7.83
CA LEU A 158 -8.21 10.11 -8.90
C LEU A 158 -9.08 10.44 -10.14
N GLY A 159 -10.39 10.20 -10.07
CA GLY A 159 -11.32 10.58 -11.13
C GLY A 159 -11.47 12.10 -11.24
N HIS A 160 -12.06 12.57 -12.35
CA HIS A 160 -12.45 13.98 -12.48
C HIS A 160 -13.44 14.34 -11.35
N ARG A 161 -13.09 15.36 -10.58
CA ARG A 161 -13.97 16.01 -9.59
C ARG A 161 -14.79 17.11 -10.27
#